data_AF-A0A6M0FZH3-F1
#
_entry.id   AF-A0A6M0FZH3-F1
#
_cell.length_a   1.000
_cell.length_b   1.000
_cell.length_c   1.000
_cell.angle_alpha   90.00
_cell.angle_beta   90.00
_cell.angle_gamma   90.00
#
_symmetry.space_group_name_H-M   'P 1'
#
loop_
_entity.id
_entity.type
_entity.pdbx_description
1 polymer ?
#
loop_
_entity_poly.entity_id
_entity_poly.type
_entity_poly.pdbx_seq_one_letter_code
_entity_poly.pdbx_strand_id
1 'polypeptide(L)' 'MHIEKLARTHTIKGFDCGVAPLNQYLHRYALQNQKKDGARTWVGISDNNIVGY' A
#
# COMPACT_ATOMS: atom_id res chain seq x y z
N MET A 1 -2.04 -4.85 -15.31
CA MET A 1 -1.27 -4.26 -14.21
C MET A 1 -1.22 -2.76 -14.39
N HIS A 2 -1.54 -1.98 -13.36
CA HIS A 2 -1.45 -0.51 -13.37
C HIS A 2 -0.91 -0.01 -12.02
N ILE A 3 -0.53 1.26 -11.96
CA ILE A 3 -0.05 1.91 -10.73
C ILE A 3 -1.03 3.04 -10.39
N GLU A 4 -1.47 3.10 -9.13
CA GLU A 4 -2.29 4.19 -8.63
C GLU A 4 -1.92 4.61 -7.21
N LYS A 5 -2.46 5.74 -6.76
CA LYS A 5 -2.20 6.25 -5.40
C LYS A 5 -2.97 5.41 -4.39
N LEU A 6 -2.32 5.06 -3.27
CA LEU A 6 -2.96 4.26 -2.22
C LEU A 6 -4.24 4.93 -1.71
N ALA A 7 -5.36 4.27 -1.91
CA ALA A 7 -6.68 4.65 -1.40
C ALA A 7 -7.22 3.65 -0.37
N ARG A 8 -8.22 4.05 0.41
CA ARG A 8 -8.87 3.19 1.43
C ARG A 8 -9.63 2.00 0.85
N THR A 9 -9.94 2.03 -0.44
CA THR A 9 -10.61 0.97 -1.19
C THR A 9 -9.70 -0.23 -1.45
N HIS A 10 -8.38 -0.09 -1.30
CA HIS A 10 -7.45 -1.18 -1.53
C HIS A 10 -7.45 -2.20 -0.41
N THR A 11 -7.43 -3.47 -0.80
CA THR A 11 -7.23 -4.59 0.12
C THR A 11 -5.75 -4.72 0.46
N ILE A 12 -5.30 -4.00 1.49
CA ILE A 12 -3.90 -4.06 1.95
C ILE A 12 -3.60 -5.31 2.77
N LYS A 13 -4.56 -5.87 3.53
CA LYS A 13 -4.35 -6.96 4.52
C LYS A 13 -3.72 -8.24 3.97
N GLY A 14 -3.83 -8.52 2.67
CA GLY A 14 -3.24 -9.70 2.03
C GLY A 14 -1.83 -9.49 1.48
N PHE A 15 -1.29 -8.26 1.54
CA PHE A 15 0.04 -7.96 1.02
C PHE A 15 1.15 -8.51 1.93
N ASP A 16 2.04 -9.31 1.34
CA ASP A 16 3.26 -9.80 1.95
C ASP A 16 4.40 -9.83 0.92
N CYS A 17 5.43 -9.00 1.13
CA CYS A 17 6.64 -8.97 0.29
C CYS A 17 7.82 -9.75 0.89
N GLY A 18 7.61 -10.52 1.96
CA GLY A 18 8.66 -11.22 2.72
C GLY A 18 9.43 -10.35 3.70
N VAL A 19 9.21 -9.03 3.70
CA VAL A 19 9.87 -8.07 4.59
C VAL A 19 8.87 -7.52 5.60
N ALA A 20 8.83 -8.12 6.79
CA ALA A 20 7.83 -7.80 7.82
C ALA A 20 7.72 -6.29 8.17
N PRO A 21 8.83 -5.52 8.29
CA PRO A 21 8.73 -4.08 8.52
C PRO A 21 8.00 -3.31 7.39
N LEU A 22 8.21 -3.71 6.13
CA LEU A 22 7.54 -3.09 4.97
C LEU A 22 6.05 -3.44 4.95
N ASN A 23 5.71 -4.70 5.17
CA ASN A 23 4.32 -5.11 5.32
C ASN A 23 3.63 -4.27 6.42
N GLN A 24 4.26 -4.15 7.60
CA GLN A 24 3.71 -3.36 8.70
C GLN A 24 3.56 -1.87 8.33
N TYR A 25 4.51 -1.31 7.58
CA TYR A 25 4.40 0.05 7.06
C TYR A 25 3.14 0.25 6.23
N LEU A 26 2.92 -0.61 5.23
CA LEU A 26 1.74 -0.54 4.36
C LEU A 26 0.44 -0.73 5.14
N HIS A 27 0.38 -1.75 6.01
CA HIS A 27 -0.82 -2.11 6.77
C HIS A 27 -1.26 -1.05 7.77
N ARG A 28 -0.32 -0.33 8.40
CA ARG A 28 -0.61 0.55 9.54
C ARG A 28 -0.37 2.03 9.30
N TYR A 29 0.63 2.39 8.50
CA TYR A 29 1.16 3.76 8.46
C TYR A 29 0.97 4.46 7.10
N ALA A 30 1.03 3.74 5.98
CA ALA A 30 1.02 4.34 4.64
C ALA A 30 -0.17 5.30 4.38
N LEU A 31 -1.40 4.85 4.67
CA LEU A 31 -2.60 5.70 4.53
C LEU A 31 -2.62 6.90 5.48
N GLN A 32 -2.07 6.74 6.70
CA GLN A 32 -2.03 7.84 7.68
C GLN A 32 -0.99 8.89 7.28
N ASN A 33 0.21 8.44 6.90
CA ASN A 33 1.28 9.32 6.44
C ASN A 33 0.87 10.09 5.19
N GLN A 34 0.13 9.45 4.28
CA GLN A 34 -0.40 10.13 3.10
C GLN A 34 -1.46 11.18 3.42
N LYS A 35 -2.31 10.95 4.42
CA LYS A 35 -3.32 11.94 4.85
C LYS A 35 -2.70 13.16 5.54
N LYS A 36 -1.52 13.00 6.14
CA LYS A 36 -0.79 14.07 6.85
C LYS A 36 0.26 14.74 5.97
N ASP A 37 0.21 14.54 4.65
CA ASP A 37 1.21 15.00 3.68
C ASP A 37 2.67 14.58 3.98
N GLY A 38 2.87 13.54 4.80
CA GLY A 38 4.18 13.05 5.18
C GLY A 38 4.84 12.16 4.12
N ALA A 39 4.05 11.40 3.35
CA ALA A 39 4.54 10.58 2.23
C ALA A 39 3.42 10.26 1.24
N ARG A 40 3.72 10.21 -0.06
CA ARG A 40 2.79 9.70 -1.08
C ARG A 40 3.11 8.24 -1.35
N THR A 41 2.14 7.35 -1.13
CA THR A 41 2.32 5.90 -1.39
C THR A 41 1.62 5.56 -2.70
N TRP A 42 2.36 4.97 -3.63
CA TRP A 42 1.83 4.44 -4.88
C TRP A 42 1.79 2.92 -4.77
N VAL A 43 0.81 2.28 -5.39
CA VAL A 43 0.66 0.83 -5.36
C VAL A 43 0.55 0.29 -6.77
N GLY A 44 1.20 -0.83 -7.03
CA GLY A 44 0.98 -1.64 -8.23
C GLY A 44 -0.21 -2.58 -8.00
N ILE A 45 -1.14 -2.61 -8.95
CA ILE A 45 -2.34 -3.46 -8.90
C ILE A 45 -2.32 -4.46 -10.04
N SER A 46 -2.55 -5.73 -9.69
CA SER A 46 -2.90 -6.81 -10.61
C SER A 46 -4.10 -7.57 -10.06
N ASP A 47 -5.12 -7.79 -10.89
CA ASP A 47 -6.31 -8.57 -10.53
C ASP A 47 -6.96 -8.12 -9.21
N ASN A 48 -7.09 -6.80 -9.02
CA ASN A 48 -7.58 -6.15 -7.80
C ASN A 48 -6.73 -6.35 -6.53
N ASN A 49 -5.53 -6.92 -6.65
CA ASN A 49 -4.61 -7.13 -5.54
C ASN A 49 -3.39 -6.20 -5.64
N ILE A 50 -2.90 -5.75 -4.48
CA ILE A 50 -1.63 -5.03 -4.41
C ILE A 50 -0.51 -6.03 -4.62
N VAL A 51 0.35 -5.74 -5.60
CA VAL A 51 1.55 -6.54 -5.91
C VAL A 51 2.86 -5.82 -5.56
N GLY A 52 2.80 -4.55 -5.17
CA GLY A 52 3.95 -3.76 -4.73
C GLY A 52 3.56 -2.32 -4.36
N TYR A 53 4.44 -1.59 -3.67
CA TYR A 53 4.26 -0.19 -3.28
C TYR A 53 5.59 0.56 -3.11
#